data_AF-A0A971GKA4-F1
#
_entry.id   AF-A0A971GKA4-F1
#
_cell.length_a   1.000
_cell.length_b   1.000
_cell.length_c   1.000
_cell.angle_alpha   90.00
_cell.angle_beta   90.00
_cell.angle_gamma   90.00
#
_symmetry.space_group_name_H-M   'P 1'
#
loop_
_entity.id
_entity.type
_entity.pdbx_description
1 polymer ?
#
loop_
_entity_poly.entity_id
_entity_poly.type
_entity_poly.pdbx_seq_one_letter_code
_entity_poly.pdbx_strand_id
1 'polypeptide(L)' 'MIYAPSAPEPSGHYSQAVVHAGLVFVSGQLPIDPKTGEKQLGTIEEQ' A
#
# COMPACT_ATOMS: atom_id res chain seq x y z
N MET A 1 -13.87 0.96 -3.92
CA MET A 1 -12.45 1.35 -3.70
C MET A 1 -12.25 1.63 -2.22
N ILE A 2 -11.08 1.29 -1.69
CA ILE A 2 -10.68 1.61 -0.32
C ILE A 2 -9.55 2.63 -0.38
N TYR A 3 -9.62 3.64 0.48
CA TYR A 3 -8.56 4.60 0.77
C TYR A 3 -8.21 4.51 2.27
N ALA A 4 -6.93 4.33 2.55
CA ALA A 4 -6.34 4.18 3.87
C ALA A 4 -5.17 5.17 4.01
N PRO A 5 -5.33 6.27 4.77
CA PRO A 5 -4.30 7.29 4.96
C PRO A 5 -3.02 6.77 5.66
N SER A 6 -3.13 5.62 6.32
CA SER A 6 -2.01 4.95 6.99
C SER A 6 -1.26 3.97 6.09
N ALA A 7 -1.63 3.86 4.81
CA ALA A 7 -0.93 3.05 3.81
C ALA A 7 -0.25 3.96 2.78
N PRO A 8 0.80 3.48 2.09
CA PRO A 8 1.47 4.26 1.06
C PRO A 8 0.49 4.75 -0.01
N GLU A 9 0.68 6.00 -0.44
CA GLU A 9 -0.10 6.57 -1.53
C GLU A 9 0.18 5.84 -2.85
N PRO A 10 -0.85 5.51 -3.64
CA PRO A 10 -0.65 4.92 -4.95
C PRO A 10 0.21 5.81 -5.86
N SER A 11 1.30 5.25 -6.38
CA SER A 11 2.19 5.98 -7.32
C SER A 11 1.68 5.96 -8.78
N GLY A 12 0.42 5.58 -9.01
CA GLY A 12 -0.17 5.43 -10.34
C GLY A 12 -1.69 5.21 -10.28
N HIS A 13 -2.28 4.83 -11.41
CA HIS A 13 -3.73 4.64 -11.54
C HIS A 13 -4.19 3.29 -10.99
N TYR A 14 -4.16 3.14 -9.66
CA TYR A 14 -4.73 2.00 -8.95
C TYR A 14 -5.29 2.42 -7.58
N SER A 15 -6.13 1.58 -6.98
CA SER A 15 -6.61 1.75 -5.61
C SER A 15 -5.82 0.87 -4.67
N GLN A 16 -5.56 1.30 -3.43
CA GLN A 16 -4.88 0.48 -2.41
C GLN A 16 -5.59 -0.86 -2.18
N ALA A 17 -6.92 -0.87 -2.23
CA ALA A 17 -7.73 -2.07 -2.33
C ALA A 17 -9.08 -1.80 -2.99
N VAL A 18 -9.74 -2.88 -3.44
CA VAL A 18 -11.12 -2.86 -3.94
C VAL A 18 -11.92 -3.96 -3.24
N VAL A 19 -13.16 -3.64 -2.87
CA VAL A 19 -14.13 -4.63 -2.36
C VAL A 19 -15.03 -5.03 -3.51
N HIS A 20 -15.16 -6.34 -3.73
CA HIS A 20 -16.09 -6.89 -4.72
C HIS A 20 -16.60 -8.25 -4.26
N ALA A 21 -17.92 -8.48 -4.37
CA ALA A 21 -18.57 -9.74 -3.98
C ALA A 21 -18.21 -10.22 -2.56
N GLY A 22 -18.10 -9.30 -1.60
CA GLY A 22 -17.75 -9.61 -0.20
C GLY A 22 -16.28 -9.94 0.04
N LEU A 23 -15.43 -9.89 -0.99
CA LEU A 23 -13.99 -10.09 -0.91
C LEU A 23 -13.24 -8.76 -1.01
N VAL A 24 -12.09 -8.70 -0.35
CA VAL A 24 -11.16 -7.57 -0.42
C VAL A 24 -9.95 -7.97 -1.25
N PHE A 25 -9.72 -7.26 -2.35
CA PHE A 25 -8.57 -7.41 -3.22
C PHE A 25 -7.59 -6.29 -2.90
N VAL A 26 -6.48 -6.63 -2.24
CA VAL A 26 -5.47 -5.68 -1.79
C VAL A 26 -4.34 -5.60 -2.81
N SER A 27 -3.87 -4.40 -3.15
CA SER A 27 -2.66 -4.24 -3.96
C SER A 27 -1.43 -4.73 -3.21
N GLY A 28 -0.38 -5.12 -3.95
CA GLY A 28 0.92 -5.39 -3.34
C GLY A 28 1.42 -4.17 -2.55
N GLN A 29 1.88 -4.38 -1.32
CA GLN A 29 2.42 -3.33 -0.47
C GLN A 29 3.95 -3.37 -0.55
N LEU A 30 4.55 -2.22 -0.86
CA LEU A 30 5.98 -2.03 -0.79
C LEU A 30 6.36 -1.45 0.57
N PRO A 31 7.60 -1.65 1.04
CA PRO A 31 8.08 -1.14 2.32
C PRO A 31 8.35 0.38 2.19
N ILE A 32 7.27 1.15 2.22
CA ILE A 32 7.28 2.61 2.09
C ILE A 32 6.65 3.18 3.37
N ASP A 33 7.30 4.16 4.00
CA ASP A 33 6.70 4.88 5.13
C ASP A 33 5.53 5.72 4.61
N PRO A 34 4.28 5.49 5.05
CA PRO A 34 3.11 6.23 4.58
C PRO A 34 3.12 7.72 4.95
N LYS A 35 3.92 8.12 5.95
CA LYS A 35 4.03 9.52 6.39
C LYS A 35 5.03 10.32 5.56
N THR A 36 6.15 9.71 5.19
CA THR A 36 7.25 10.40 4.48
C THR A 36 7.28 10.08 2.99
N GLY A 37 6.71 8.94 2.58
CA GLY A 37 6.83 8.40 1.22
C GLY A 37 8.20 7.79 0.94
N GLU A 38 9.09 7.69 1.92
CA GLU A 38 10.43 7.13 1.75
C GLU A 38 10.40 5.60 1.74
N LYS A 39 11.28 5.01 0.93
CA LYS A 39 11.46 3.55 0.87
C LYS A 39 12.34 3.08 2.02
N GLN A 40 11.94 2.01 2.69
CA GLN A 40 12.78 1.34 3.67
C GLN A 40 13.75 0.41 2.93
N LEU A 41 14.98 0.89 2.70
CA LEU A 41 16.02 0.21 1.92
C LEU A 41 16.90 -0.74 2.75
N GLY A 42 16.36 -1.24 3.86
CA GLY A 42 17.06 -2.17 4.76
C GLY A 42 17.19 -3.59 4.21
N THR A 43 17.52 -4.51 5.11
CA THR A 43 17.45 -5.97 4.92
C THR A 43 16.03 -6.43 4.55
N ILE A 44 15.89 -7.67 4.09
CA ILE A 44 14.58 -8.20 3.73
C ILE A 44 13.68 -8.34 4.97
N GLU A 45 14.28 -8.56 6.15
CA GLU A 45 13.60 -8.62 7.43
C GLU A 45 13.03 -7.26 7.88
N GLU A 46 13.59 -6.16 7.38
CA GLU A 46 13.12 -4.80 7.66
C GLU A 46 12.01 -4.34 6.70
N GLN A 47 11.71 -5.13 5.65
CA GLN A 47 10.62 -4.87 4.69
C GLN A 47 9.34 -5.62 5.07
#